data_AF-V4RVM9-F1
#
_entry.id   AF-V4RVM9-F1
#
_cell.length_a   1.000
_cell.length_b   1.000
_cell.length_c   1.000
_cell.angle_alpha   90.00
_cell.angle_beta   90.00
_cell.angle_gamma   90.00
#
_symmetry.space_group_name_H-M   'P 1'
#
loop_
_entity.id
_entity.type
_entity.pdbx_description
1 polymer ?
#
loop_
_entity_poly.entity_id
_entity_poly.type
_entity_poly.pdbx_seq_one_letter_code
_entity_poly.pdbx_strand_id
1 'polypeptide(L)'
;MHVAEQGTGPLVVLLHGFPELWNWELLAAREGTKVTIAMKFIVGDKDIGFESNGTREYITRDVFKRYIPNLEVVILDGHHFIQQERAQEVSNEILSFASFQDIE
;
A
#
# COMPACT_ATOMS: atom_id res chain seq x y z
N MET A 1 -5.86 -16.99 15.59
CA MET A 1 -5.51 -15.65 15.05
C MET A 1 -4.87 -14.88 16.18
N HIS A 2 -3.57 -14.58 16.05
CA HIS A 2 -2.84 -13.78 17.03
C HIS A 2 -2.75 -12.36 16.47
N VAL A 3 -3.32 -11.39 17.17
CA VAL A 3 -3.25 -9.96 16.80
C VAL A 3 -2.40 -9.28 17.86
N ALA A 4 -1.36 -8.58 17.43
CA ALA A 4 -0.60 -7.66 18.25
C ALA A 4 -0.90 -6.24 17.75
N GLU A 5 -1.10 -5.32 18.68
CA GLU A 5 -1.43 -3.91 18.42
C GLU A 5 -0.27 -3.04 18.95
N GLN A 6 0.17 -2.04 18.19
CA GLN A 6 1.21 -1.08 18.57
C GLN A 6 0.88 0.30 17.99
N GLY A 7 1.11 1.35 18.78
CA GLY A 7 1.01 2.76 18.38
C GLY A 7 -0.29 3.45 18.78
N THR A 8 -0.29 4.79 18.70
CA THR A 8 -1.48 5.64 18.85
C THR A 8 -1.59 6.60 17.68
N GLY A 9 -2.64 6.47 16.89
CA GLY A 9 -2.89 7.24 15.67
C GLY A 9 -3.77 6.43 14.71
N PRO A 10 -4.26 7.01 13.60
CA PRO A 10 -5.00 6.23 12.62
C PRO A 10 -4.02 5.29 11.90
N LEU A 11 -4.02 4.02 12.29
CA LEU A 11 -3.38 2.94 11.56
C LEU A 11 -3.99 2.86 10.15
N VAL A 12 -3.24 3.26 9.12
CA VAL A 12 -3.65 3.07 7.72
C VAL A 12 -2.79 1.99 7.08
N VAL A 13 -3.19 0.73 7.29
CA VAL A 13 -2.67 -0.41 6.53
C VAL A 13 -3.55 -0.58 5.31
N LEU A 14 -3.05 -0.21 4.13
CA LEU A 14 -3.68 -0.57 2.87
C LEU A 14 -3.21 -1.98 2.50
N LEU A 15 -3.92 -2.99 3.00
CA LEU A 15 -3.86 -4.32 2.41
C LEU A 15 -4.51 -4.23 1.04
N HIS A 16 -3.76 -4.55 -0.02
CA HIS A 16 -4.33 -4.46 -1.35
C HIS A 16 -5.45 -5.50 -1.49
N GLY A 17 -6.58 -5.02 -1.98
CA GLY A 17 -7.77 -5.77 -2.34
C GLY A 17 -8.56 -4.79 -3.16
N PHE A 18 -8.47 -4.94 -4.47
CA PHE A 18 -8.96 -4.02 -5.50
C PHE A 18 -10.30 -3.34 -5.11
N PRO A 19 -10.35 -2.01 -4.91
CA PRO A 19 -11.62 -1.35 -4.72
C PRO A 19 -12.27 -1.10 -6.08
N GLU A 20 -13.51 -1.57 -6.19
CA GLU A 20 -14.47 -1.42 -7.27
C GLU A 20 -14.29 -0.13 -8.12
N LEU A 21 -14.08 -0.33 -9.42
CA LEU A 21 -13.72 0.65 -10.46
C LEU A 21 -14.75 1.77 -10.76
N TRP A 22 -15.77 1.99 -9.95
CA TRP A 22 -16.93 2.82 -10.36
C TRP A 22 -17.13 4.13 -9.60
N ASN A 23 -16.18 4.56 -8.77
CA ASN A 23 -16.31 5.79 -7.97
C ASN A 23 -15.72 7.06 -8.61
N TRP A 24 -15.43 7.05 -9.92
CA TRP A 24 -14.73 8.16 -10.58
C TRP A 24 -15.51 9.49 -10.52
N GLU A 25 -16.84 9.47 -10.63
CA GLU A 25 -17.69 10.67 -10.51
C GLU A 25 -17.64 11.25 -9.08
N LEU A 26 -17.68 10.38 -8.06
CA LEU A 26 -17.65 10.79 -6.66
C LEU A 26 -16.28 11.35 -6.24
N LEU A 27 -15.21 10.87 -6.88
CA LEU A 27 -13.84 11.28 -6.58
C LEU A 27 -13.33 12.40 -7.50
N ALA A 28 -14.10 12.86 -8.49
CA ALA A 28 -13.68 13.90 -9.44
C ALA A 28 -13.23 15.20 -8.73
N ALA A 29 -13.92 15.61 -7.66
CA ALA A 29 -13.55 16.79 -6.87
C ALA A 29 -12.21 16.64 -6.12
N ARG A 30 -11.65 15.42 -6.05
CA ARG A 30 -10.37 15.10 -5.43
C ARG A 30 -9.25 14.90 -6.45
N GLU A 31 -9.51 15.11 -7.74
CA GLU A 31 -8.49 15.01 -8.78
C GLU A 31 -7.28 15.89 -8.45
N GLY A 32 -6.07 15.32 -8.58
CA GLY A 32 -4.81 16.00 -8.27
C GLY A 32 -4.51 16.19 -6.77
N THR A 33 -5.41 15.82 -5.85
CA THR A 33 -5.15 15.89 -4.41
C THR A 33 -4.05 14.91 -4.02
N LYS A 34 -3.10 15.37 -3.20
CA LYS A 34 -2.02 14.53 -2.66
C LYS A 34 -2.44 13.86 -1.35
N VAL A 35 -2.08 12.59 -1.20
CA VAL A 35 -2.13 11.88 0.08
C VAL A 35 -0.83 12.16 0.80
N THR A 36 -0.89 12.95 1.89
CA THR A 36 0.30 13.42 2.61
C THR A 36 0.66 12.57 3.83
N ILE A 37 -0.25 11.70 4.29
CA ILE A 37 0.09 10.73 5.33
C ILE A 37 1.17 9.77 4.82
N ALA A 38 2.06 9.35 5.72
CA ALA A 38 3.02 8.30 5.38
C ALA A 38 2.28 7.01 5.02
N MET A 39 2.72 6.35 3.95
CA MET A 39 2.06 5.16 3.43
C MET A 39 3.12 4.13 3.01
N LYS A 40 2.88 2.87 3.36
CA LYS A 40 3.60 1.72 2.82
C LYS A 40 2.65 0.88 1.96
N PHE A 41 3.04 0.63 0.71
CA PHE A 41 2.31 -0.20 -0.23
C PHE A 41 3.08 -1.50 -0.46
N ILE A 42 2.45 -2.64 -0.15
CA ILE A 42 3.05 -3.97 -0.27
C ILE A 42 2.25 -4.76 -1.32
N VAL A 43 2.94 -5.31 -2.32
CA VAL A 43 2.30 -6.02 -3.44
C VAL A 43 3.09 -7.26 -3.86
N GLY A 44 2.39 -8.27 -4.36
CA GLY A 44 3.01 -9.43 -5.00
C GLY A 44 3.46 -9.13 -6.43
N ASP A 45 4.64 -9.60 -6.83
CA ASP A 45 5.19 -9.42 -8.18
C ASP A 45 4.43 -10.16 -9.28
N LYS A 46 3.55 -11.10 -8.91
CA LYS A 46 2.65 -11.87 -9.78
C LYS A 46 1.19 -11.51 -9.54
N ASP A 47 0.91 -10.45 -8.77
CA ASP A 47 -0.45 -9.95 -8.60
C ASP A 47 -1.02 -9.49 -9.96
N ILE A 48 -2.22 -9.96 -10.30
CA ILE A 48 -2.84 -9.67 -11.59
C ILE A 48 -3.14 -8.18 -11.77
N GLY A 49 -3.46 -7.46 -10.70
CA GLY A 49 -3.65 -6.02 -10.70
C GLY A 49 -2.32 -5.27 -10.86
N PHE A 50 -1.25 -5.74 -10.21
CA PHE A 50 0.09 -5.19 -10.38
C PHE A 50 0.58 -5.32 -11.83
N GLU A 51 0.39 -6.48 -12.44
CA GLU A 51 0.72 -6.74 -13.84
C GLU A 51 -0.28 -6.13 -14.85
N SER A 52 -1.42 -5.62 -14.37
CA SER A 52 -2.44 -5.08 -15.26
C SER A 52 -2.02 -3.74 -15.86
N ASN A 53 -2.25 -3.60 -17.18
CA ASN A 53 -2.30 -2.36 -17.96
C ASN A 53 -1.66 -1.11 -17.33
N GLY A 54 -0.33 -1.02 -17.31
CA GLY A 54 0.40 0.19 -16.89
C GLY A 54 0.55 0.36 -15.38
N THR A 55 -0.03 -0.52 -14.56
CA THR A 55 -0.03 -0.42 -13.10
C THR A 55 1.37 -0.65 -12.53
N ARG A 56 2.10 -1.64 -13.05
CA ARG A 56 3.51 -1.87 -12.69
C ARG A 56 4.34 -0.63 -12.94
N GLU A 57 4.24 -0.02 -14.12
CA GLU A 57 4.96 1.20 -14.46
C GLU A 57 4.53 2.38 -13.60
N TYR A 58 3.24 2.52 -13.32
CA TYR A 58 2.71 3.57 -12.46
C TYR A 58 3.30 3.49 -11.05
N ILE A 59 3.34 2.29 -10.46
CA ILE A 59 3.82 2.03 -9.10
C ILE A 59 5.35 2.11 -8.99
N THR A 60 6.06 1.53 -9.96
CA THR A 60 7.54 1.44 -9.92
C THR A 60 8.24 2.73 -10.37
N ARG A 61 7.54 3.62 -11.09
CA ARG A 61 8.06 4.94 -11.46
C ARG A 61 7.61 6.01 -10.46
N ASP A 62 8.13 7.23 -10.61
CA ASP A 62 7.79 8.36 -9.74
C ASP A 62 6.34 8.87 -9.89
N VAL A 63 5.53 8.25 -10.75
CA VAL A 63 4.13 8.67 -10.99
C VAL A 63 3.28 8.44 -9.75
N PHE A 64 3.40 7.27 -9.09
CA PHE A 64 2.65 6.99 -7.87
C PHE A 64 3.07 7.93 -6.73
N LYS A 65 4.37 8.17 -6.59
CA LYS A 65 4.95 9.11 -5.62
C LYS A 65 4.55 10.56 -5.84
N ARG A 66 4.19 10.95 -7.08
CA ARG A 66 3.69 12.30 -7.37
C ARG A 66 2.41 12.63 -6.58
N TYR A 67 1.56 11.63 -6.38
CA TYR A 67 0.30 11.75 -5.64
C TYR A 67 0.44 11.35 -4.16
N ILE A 68 1.41 10.51 -3.83
CA ILE A 68 1.71 10.06 -2.46
C ILE A 68 3.19 10.31 -2.16
N PRO A 69 3.57 11.53 -1.75
CA PRO A 69 4.99 11.89 -1.59
C PRO A 69 5.73 11.06 -0.54
N ASN A 70 5.02 10.64 0.50
CA ASN A 70 5.55 9.87 1.63
C ASN A 70 5.28 8.37 1.47
N LEU A 71 5.42 7.86 0.24
CA LEU A 71 5.15 6.47 -0.12
C LEU A 71 6.42 5.61 -0.12
N GLU A 72 6.37 4.52 0.62
CA GLU A 72 7.27 3.38 0.50
C GLU A 72 6.58 2.25 -0.28
N VAL A 73 7.29 1.63 -1.23
CA VAL A 73 6.76 0.52 -2.04
C VAL A 73 7.62 -0.71 -1.78
N VAL A 74 6.99 -1.82 -1.43
CA VAL A 74 7.61 -3.12 -1.24
C VAL A 74 6.97 -4.11 -2.21
N ILE A 75 7.79 -4.76 -3.03
CA ILE A 75 7.35 -5.78 -3.97
C ILE A 75 7.93 -7.12 -3.50
N LEU A 76 7.06 -8.07 -3.21
CA LEU A 76 7.41 -9.40 -2.72
C LEU A 76 7.10 -10.46 -3.77
N ASP A 77 7.77 -11.60 -3.70
CA ASP A 77 7.44 -12.76 -4.53
C ASP A 77 6.09 -13.35 -4.12
N GLY A 78 5.06 -13.23 -4.96
CA GLY A 78 3.72 -13.73 -4.63
C GLY A 78 2.61 -13.14 -5.50
N HIS A 79 1.38 -13.62 -5.32
CA HIS A 79 0.21 -13.20 -6.08
C HIS A 79 -0.67 -12.25 -5.24
N HIS A 80 -1.98 -12.37 -5.40
CA HIS A 80 -2.96 -11.43 -4.88
C HIS A 80 -3.14 -11.48 -3.36
N PHE A 81 -2.80 -12.59 -2.72
CA PHE A 81 -2.98 -12.74 -1.28
C PHE A 81 -1.63 -12.71 -0.57
N ILE A 82 -0.85 -11.65 -0.82
CA ILE A 82 0.54 -11.54 -0.37
C ILE A 82 0.69 -11.67 1.16
N GLN A 83 -0.29 -11.21 1.92
CA GLN A 83 -0.36 -11.36 3.37
C GLN A 83 -0.52 -12.82 3.84
N GLN A 84 -1.01 -13.71 2.98
CA GLN A 84 -1.09 -15.15 3.26
C GLN A 84 0.12 -15.88 2.66
N GLU A 85 0.53 -15.53 1.45
CA GLU A 85 1.66 -16.17 0.73
C GLU A 85 3.03 -15.84 1.36
N ARG A 86 3.17 -14.65 1.93
CA ARG A 86 4.40 -14.10 2.52
C ARG A 86 4.12 -13.46 3.89
N ALA A 87 3.33 -14.15 4.72
CA ALA A 87 2.81 -13.63 5.99
C ALA A 87 3.89 -13.04 6.93
N GLN A 88 5.05 -13.69 7.04
CA GLN A 88 6.13 -13.21 7.90
C GLN A 88 6.78 -11.93 7.37
N GLU A 89 7.05 -11.87 6.06
CA GLU A 89 7.64 -10.69 5.43
C GLU A 89 6.67 -9.50 5.52
N VAL A 90 5.39 -9.71 5.21
CA VAL A 90 4.36 -8.68 5.35
C VAL A 90 4.25 -8.20 6.81
N SER A 91 4.29 -9.10 7.78
CA SER A 91 4.27 -8.73 9.20
C SER A 91 5.50 -7.91 9.59
N ASN A 92 6.69 -8.28 9.11
CA ASN A 92 7.93 -7.54 9.36
C ASN A 92 7.86 -6.12 8.77
N GLU A 93 7.32 -5.97 7.56
CA GLU A 93 7.15 -4.69 6.90
C GLU A 93 6.17 -3.76 7.63
N ILE A 94 5.08 -4.34 8.17
CA ILE A 94 4.12 -3.60 9.00
C ILE A 94 4.79 -3.12 10.29
N LEU A 95 5.51 -4.01 10.98
CA LEU A 95 6.19 -3.67 12.24
C LEU A 95 7.30 -2.65 12.05
N SER A 96 8.08 -2.75 10.96
CA SER A 96 9.13 -1.78 10.63
C SER A 96 8.55 -0.40 10.33
N PHE A 97 7.41 -0.35 9.63
CA PHE A 97 6.71 0.89 9.33
C PHE A 97 6.09 1.54 10.56
N ALA A 98 5.46 0.75 11.44
CA ALA A 98 4.88 1.25 12.70
C ALA A 98 5.97 1.80 13.64
N SER A 99 7.08 1.06 13.79
CA SER A 99 8.19 1.47 14.65
C SER A 99 8.87 2.77 14.18
N PHE A 100 8.79 3.10 12.89
CA PHE A 100 9.27 4.37 12.35
C PHE A 100 8.39 5.56 12.80
N GLN A 101 7.11 5.35 13.07
CA GLN A 101 6.19 6.41 13.50
C GLN A 101 6.22 6.67 15.01
N ASP A 102 6.80 5.76 15.81
CA ASP A 102 6.96 5.91 17.26
C ASP A 102 8.21 6.76 17.64
N ILE A 103 8.96 7.27 16.65
CA ILE A 103 10.14 8.15 16.84
C ILE A 103 9.73 9.61 16.59
N GLU A 104 8.82 10.15 17.40
CA GLU A 104 8.61 11.60 17.59
C GLU A 104 8.37 11.93 19.07
#